data_AF-A0A161MH75-F1
#
_entry.id   AF-A0A161MH75-F1
#
_cell.length_a   1.000
_cell.length_b   1.000
_cell.length_c   1.000
_cell.angle_alpha   90.00
_cell.angle_beta   90.00
_cell.angle_gamma   90.00
#
_symmetry.space_group_name_H-M   'P 1'
#
loop_
_entity.id
_entity.type
_entity.pdbx_description
1 polymer ?
#
loop_
_entity_poly.entity_id
_entity_poly.type
_entity_poly.pdbx_seq_one_letter_code
_entity_poly.pdbx_strand_id
1 'polypeptide(L)'
;MKIGSLVKHACSLAVPLPGPGIEVPPVLLFAGEATSPGYISTMHGARLSGLREAHRIIGLTIAFEGPPRFSYKPPQIPICDSPDSFSHLEKKAKPPTNTEPSKSSEDKEKP
;
A
#
# COMPACT_ATOMS: atom_id res chain seq x y z
N MET A 1 7.80 9.91 -14.41
CA MET A 1 6.62 10.41 -13.66
C MET A 1 5.43 10.45 -14.61
N LYS A 2 4.24 9.97 -14.21
CA LYS A 2 3.07 9.94 -15.10
C LYS A 2 2.53 11.35 -15.35
N ILE A 3 2.05 11.63 -16.57
CA ILE A 3 1.33 12.87 -16.90
C ILE A 3 0.21 13.09 -15.86
N GLY A 4 0.11 14.31 -15.34
CA GLY A 4 -0.85 14.67 -14.28
C GLY A 4 -0.42 14.31 -12.85
N SER A 5 0.71 13.62 -12.65
CA SER A 5 1.28 13.44 -11.31
C SER A 5 2.11 14.66 -10.89
N LEU A 6 1.90 15.12 -9.66
CA LEU A 6 2.55 16.27 -9.06
C LEU A 6 3.49 15.83 -7.94
N VAL A 7 4.48 16.67 -7.59
CA VAL A 7 5.40 16.42 -6.47
C VAL A 7 4.62 16.20 -5.16
N LYS A 8 3.48 16.87 -4.98
CA LYS A 8 2.60 16.68 -3.81
C LYS A 8 2.16 15.22 -3.62
N HIS A 9 2.04 14.44 -4.69
CA HIS A 9 1.68 13.03 -4.58
C HIS A 9 2.80 12.22 -3.93
N ALA A 10 4.06 12.54 -4.21
CA ALA A 10 5.20 11.93 -3.52
C ALA A 10 5.21 12.30 -2.02
N CYS A 11 4.84 13.53 -1.68
CA CYS A 11 4.63 13.92 -0.28
C CYS A 11 3.49 13.13 0.37
N SER A 12 2.36 12.97 -0.33
CA SER A 12 1.22 12.19 0.16
C SER A 12 1.56 10.73 0.41
N LEU A 13 2.44 10.12 -0.41
CA LEU A 13 2.91 8.75 -0.19
C LEU A 13 3.75 8.58 1.08
N ALA A 14 4.38 9.65 1.58
CA ALA A 14 5.17 9.60 2.82
C ALA A 14 4.33 9.77 4.10
N VAL A 15 3.02 9.99 3.97
CA VAL A 15 2.10 10.14 5.09
C VAL A 15 1.82 8.75 5.69
N PRO A 16 2.08 8.54 6.98
CA PRO A 16 1.83 7.26 7.62
C PRO A 16 0.32 7.02 7.81
N LEU A 17 -0.07 5.78 8.11
CA LEU A 17 -1.44 5.39 8.39
C LEU A 17 -1.56 4.70 9.77
N PRO A 18 -2.52 5.07 10.63
CA PRO A 18 -3.43 6.22 10.48
C PRO A 18 -2.70 7.56 10.32
N GLY A 19 -3.33 8.47 9.58
CA GLY A 19 -2.76 9.77 9.24
C GLY A 19 -2.69 10.74 10.41
N PRO A 20 -2.05 11.91 10.23
CA PRO A 20 -2.00 12.96 11.24
C PRO A 20 -3.40 13.35 11.71
N GLY A 21 -3.55 13.62 13.01
CA GLY A 21 -4.81 14.04 13.61
C GLY A 21 -5.76 12.90 14.00
N ILE A 22 -5.34 11.64 13.80
CA ILE A 22 -6.04 10.48 14.35
C ILE A 22 -5.39 10.11 15.70
N GLU A 23 -6.22 9.85 16.72
CA GLU A 23 -5.78 9.56 18.09
C GLU A 23 -4.97 8.25 18.20
N VAL A 24 -5.16 7.34 17.24
CA VAL A 24 -4.44 6.07 17.16
C VAL A 24 -3.05 6.31 16.54
N PRO A 25 -1.97 5.78 17.15
CA PRO A 25 -0.63 5.92 16.58
C PRO A 25 -0.50 5.27 15.20
N PRO A 26 0.34 5.84 14.32
CA PRO A 26 0.59 5.25 13.00
C PRO A 26 1.21 3.86 13.12
N VAL A 27 0.68 2.90 12.37
CA VAL A 27 1.12 1.50 12.29
C VAL A 27 1.80 1.17 10.98
N LEU A 28 1.37 1.83 9.91
CA LEU A 28 1.89 1.63 8.57
C LEU A 28 2.64 2.88 8.14
N LEU A 29 3.94 2.73 7.95
CA LEU A 29 4.84 3.80 7.55
C LEU A 29 5.38 3.47 6.15
N PHE A 30 5.66 4.52 5.37
CA PHE A 30 6.07 4.37 3.97
C PHE A 30 7.46 4.95 3.75
N ALA A 31 8.35 4.12 3.24
CA ALA A 31 9.69 4.48 2.79
C ALA A 31 9.91 4.00 1.35
N GLY A 32 11.05 4.39 0.78
CA GLY A 32 11.44 4.10 -0.60
C GLY A 32 11.51 5.36 -1.45
N GLU A 33 12.15 5.23 -2.62
CA GLU A 33 12.45 6.35 -3.52
C GLU A 33 11.22 7.19 -3.92
N ALA A 34 10.05 6.56 -4.05
CA ALA A 34 8.80 7.23 -4.41
C ALA A 34 8.26 8.15 -3.30
N THR A 35 8.76 7.99 -2.07
CA THR A 35 8.34 8.74 -0.88
C THR A 35 9.32 9.87 -0.52
N SER A 36 10.30 10.16 -1.39
CA SER A 36 11.33 11.17 -1.15
C SER A 36 11.21 12.33 -2.16
N PRO A 37 10.41 13.37 -1.86
CA PRO A 37 10.32 14.56 -2.68
C PRO A 37 11.72 15.15 -2.92
N GLY A 38 12.05 15.46 -4.17
CA GLY A 38 13.37 15.96 -4.57
C GLY A 38 14.39 14.88 -4.93
N TYR A 39 14.16 13.61 -4.57
CA TYR A 39 15.09 12.49 -4.85
C TYR A 39 14.37 11.22 -5.39
N ILE A 40 13.32 11.42 -6.18
CA ILE A 40 12.52 10.32 -6.77
C ILE A 40 13.38 9.48 -7.72
N SER A 41 13.18 8.16 -7.72
CA SER A 41 13.91 7.19 -8.57
C SER A 41 15.43 7.20 -8.36
N THR A 42 15.87 7.41 -7.12
CA THR A 42 17.30 7.36 -6.75
C THR A 42 17.52 6.51 -5.51
N MET A 43 18.68 5.84 -5.46
CA MET A 43 19.12 5.10 -4.27
C MET A 43 19.27 6.01 -3.04
N HIS A 44 19.78 7.23 -3.22
CA HIS A 44 19.90 8.21 -2.14
C HIS A 44 18.53 8.59 -1.58
N GLY A 45 17.52 8.77 -2.44
CA GLY A 45 16.14 9.01 -2.04
C GLY A 45 15.56 7.87 -1.21
N ALA A 46 15.78 6.62 -1.65
CA ALA A 46 15.39 5.44 -0.88
C ALA A 46 16.07 5.42 0.50
N ARG A 47 17.40 5.63 0.55
CA ARG A 47 18.16 5.68 1.81
C ARG A 47 17.65 6.76 2.77
N LEU A 48 17.47 7.99 2.29
CA LEU A 48 17.02 9.11 3.12
C LEU A 48 15.60 8.89 3.64
N SER A 49 14.71 8.36 2.81
CA SER A 49 13.34 8.01 3.26
C SER A 49 13.33 6.90 4.31
N GLY A 50 14.22 5.90 4.19
CA GLY A 50 14.36 4.85 5.21
C GLY A 50 14.81 5.40 6.56
N LEU A 51 15.79 6.31 6.56
CA LEU A 51 16.25 6.97 7.79
C LEU A 51 15.13 7.79 8.44
N ARG A 52 14.35 8.52 7.64
CA ARG A 52 13.19 9.30 8.10
C ARG A 52 12.17 8.41 8.81
N GLU A 53 11.78 7.28 8.21
CA GLU A 53 10.82 6.38 8.84
C GLU A 53 11.41 5.62 10.04
N ALA A 54 12.69 5.25 10.01
CA ALA A 54 13.35 4.63 11.16
C ALA A 54 13.33 5.54 12.39
N HIS A 55 13.64 6.84 12.22
CA HIS A 55 13.53 7.81 13.31
C HIS A 55 12.09 7.94 13.82
N ARG A 56 11.10 7.89 12.93
CA ARG A 56 9.67 7.92 13.31
C ARG A 56 9.30 6.70 14.15
N ILE A 57 9.74 5.49 13.75
CA ILE A 57 9.52 4.25 14.51
C ILE A 57 10.17 4.34 15.89
N ILE A 58 11.43 4.77 15.96
CA ILE A 58 12.15 4.92 17.23
C ILE A 58 11.39 5.86 18.16
N GLY A 59 10.98 7.04 17.67
CA GLY A 59 10.20 8.00 18.44
C GLY A 59 8.90 7.42 18.98
N LEU A 60 8.17 6.65 18.16
CA LEU A 60 6.97 5.95 18.60
C LEU A 60 7.29 4.91 19.68
N THR A 61 8.30 4.07 19.47
CA THR A 61 8.65 3.02 20.45
C THR A 61 9.11 3.57 21.79
N ILE A 62 9.76 4.74 21.79
CA ILE A 62 10.13 5.44 23.02
C ILE A 62 8.87 5.98 23.71
N ALA A 63 7.98 6.65 22.96
CA ALA A 63 6.75 7.22 23.51
C ALA A 63 5.78 6.17 24.09
N PHE A 64 5.77 4.96 23.53
CA PHE A 64 4.93 3.84 23.97
C PHE A 64 5.64 2.85 24.91
N GLU A 65 6.90 3.12 25.29
CA GLU A 65 7.73 2.21 26.10
C GLU A 65 7.79 0.77 25.52
N GLY A 66 7.81 0.67 24.19
CA GLY A 66 7.69 -0.59 23.45
C GLY A 66 6.91 -0.43 22.15
N PRO A 67 6.55 -1.55 21.47
CA PRO A 67 5.67 -1.51 20.32
C PRO A 67 4.30 -0.95 20.72
N PRO A 68 3.64 -0.12 19.89
CA PRO A 68 2.33 0.39 20.24
C PRO A 68 1.34 -0.77 20.41
N ARG A 69 0.53 -0.71 21.48
CA ARG A 69 -0.37 -1.81 21.85
C ARG A 69 -1.66 -1.72 21.05
N PHE A 70 -1.79 -2.58 20.04
CA PHE A 70 -3.03 -2.75 19.30
C PHE A 70 -3.81 -3.97 19.82
N SER A 71 -5.14 -3.88 19.86
CA SER A 71 -6.00 -5.05 20.07
C SER A 71 -6.05 -5.98 18.86
N TYR A 72 -5.52 -5.53 17.72
CA TYR A 72 -5.52 -6.25 16.46
C TYR A 72 -4.42 -7.31 16.42
N LYS A 73 -4.81 -8.58 16.22
CA LYS A 73 -3.88 -9.64 15.85
C LYS A 73 -3.63 -9.58 14.34
N PRO A 74 -2.41 -9.26 13.88
CA PRO A 74 -2.14 -9.24 12.45
C PRO A 74 -2.31 -10.64 11.85
N PRO A 75 -2.77 -10.74 10.59
CA PRO A 75 -2.73 -12.00 9.86
C PRO A 75 -1.27 -12.46 9.77
N GLN A 76 -1.06 -13.78 9.90
CA GLN A 76 0.28 -14.35 9.73
C GLN A 76 0.72 -14.16 8.28
N ILE A 77 1.63 -13.23 8.06
CA ILE A 77 2.25 -13.01 6.75
C ILE A 77 3.34 -14.09 6.62
N PRO A 78 3.34 -14.88 5.53
CA PRO A 78 4.43 -15.82 5.30
C PRO A 78 5.74 -15.04 5.19
N ILE A 79 6.72 -15.42 6.01
CA ILE A 79 8.05 -14.84 5.95
C ILE A 79 8.62 -15.21 4.58
N CYS A 80 9.18 -14.21 3.88
CA CYS A 80 9.81 -14.40 2.59
C CYS A 80 11.20 -15.04 2.77
N ASP A 81 11.23 -16.25 3.32
CA ASP A 81 12.46 -17.03 3.55
C ASP A 81 12.86 -17.83 2.30
N SER A 82 11.97 -17.93 1.30
CA SER A 82 12.19 -18.67 0.06
C SER A 82 11.62 -17.91 -1.14
N PRO A 83 12.25 -17.99 -2.33
CA PRO A 83 11.73 -17.39 -3.57
C PRO A 83 10.32 -17.87 -3.95
N ASP A 84 9.85 -18.99 -3.39
CA ASP A 84 8.55 -19.59 -3.71
C ASP A 84 7.40 -19.18 -2.77
N SER A 85 7.65 -18.32 -1.78
CA SER A 85 6.68 -17.93 -0.73
C SER A 85 5.40 -17.25 -1.26
N PHE A 86 5.36 -16.84 -2.54
CA PHE A 86 4.19 -16.24 -3.19
C PHE A 86 3.44 -17.17 -4.18
N SER A 87 3.95 -18.37 -4.45
CA SER A 87 3.37 -19.31 -5.43
C SER A 87 1.92 -19.75 -5.10
N HIS A 88 1.53 -19.67 -3.82
CA HIS A 88 0.17 -19.99 -3.38
C HIS A 88 -0.83 -18.84 -3.57
N LEU A 89 -0.36 -17.58 -3.65
CA LEU A 89 -1.21 -16.41 -3.82
C LEU A 89 -1.65 -16.22 -5.27
N GLU A 90 -0.82 -16.63 -6.24
CA GLU A 90 -1.15 -16.60 -7.66
C GLU A 90 -2.34 -17.52 -8.01
N LYS A 91 -2.52 -18.63 -7.28
CA LYS A 91 -3.59 -19.61 -7.53
C LYS A 91 -5.00 -19.11 -7.20
N LYS A 92 -5.13 -17.98 -6.49
CA LYS A 92 -6.44 -17.43 -6.06
C LYS A 92 -6.99 -16.37 -7.02
N ALA A 93 -6.20 -15.89 -7.98
CA ALA A 93 -6.66 -14.97 -9.01
C ALA A 93 -7.33 -15.75 -10.16
N LYS A 94 -8.48 -16.38 -9.90
CA LYS A 94 -9.35 -16.86 -10.98
C LYS A 94 -10.07 -15.64 -11.57
N PRO A 95 -9.93 -15.32 -12.87
CA PRO A 95 -10.66 -14.22 -13.48
C PRO A 95 -12.18 -14.48 -13.39
N PRO A 96 -13.02 -13.45 -13.20
CA PRO A 96 -14.46 -13.64 -13.26
C PRO A 96 -14.82 -14.18 -14.65
N THR A 97 -15.42 -15.37 -14.66
CA THR A 97 -16.09 -15.94 -15.83
C THR A 97 -17.20 -14.99 -16.26
N ASN A 98 -16.94 -14.22 -17.32
CA ASN A 98 -17.98 -13.55 -18.08
C ASN A 98 -18.91 -14.62 -18.63
N THR A 99 -20.09 -14.76 -18.02
CA THR A 99 -21.20 -15.49 -18.62
C THR A 99 -21.88 -14.51 -19.57
N GLU A 100 -21.67 -14.70 -20.87
CA GLU A 100 -22.48 -14.07 -21.92
C GLU A 100 -23.94 -14.54 -21.77
N PRO A 101 -24.92 -13.63 -21.75
CA PRO A 101 -26.29 -13.99 -22.06
C PRO A 101 -26.47 -14.02 -23.58
N SER A 102 -26.80 -15.21 -24.07
CA SER A 102 -27.26 -15.55 -25.40
C SER A 102 -28.36 -14.64 -25.94
N LYS A 103 -28.27 -14.32 -27.23
CA LYS A 103 -29.32 -13.73 -28.07
C LYS A 103 -30.61 -14.55 -28.05
N SER A 104 -31.74 -13.86 -28.06
CA SER A 104 -33.06 -14.29 -28.59
C SER A 104 -33.84 -13.00 -28.92
N SER A 105 -33.99 -12.63 -30.20
CA SER A 105 -35.26 -12.70 -30.99
C SER A 105 -36.39 -11.84 -30.39
N GLU A 106 -37.23 -11.06 -31.06
CA GLU A 106 -37.50 -10.62 -32.44
C GLU A 106 -38.66 -9.59 -32.28
N ASP A 107 -38.77 -8.63 -33.19
CA ASP A 107 -39.95 -7.90 -33.65
C ASP A 107 -41.12 -7.49 -32.71
N LYS A 108 -41.45 -6.18 -32.71
CA LYS A 108 -42.60 -5.64 -33.47
C LYS A 108 -42.86 -4.14 -33.23
N GLU A 109 -42.87 -3.43 -34.35
CA GLU A 109 -43.93 -2.53 -34.82
C GLU A 109 -44.27 -1.21 -34.09
N LYS A 110 -44.42 -0.21 -34.96
CA LYS A 110 -44.73 1.22 -34.82
C LYS A 110 -46.10 1.50 -34.15
N PRO A 111 -46.44 2.75 -33.77
CA PRO A 111 -46.75 3.84 -34.72
C PRO A 111 -45.94 5.14 -34.54
#